data_AF-A0A5K1CPY3-F1
#
_entry.id   AF-A0A5K1CPY3-F1
#
_cell.length_a   1.000
_cell.length_b   1.000
_cell.length_c   1.000
_cell.angle_alpha   90.00
_cell.angle_beta   90.00
_cell.angle_gamma   90.00
#
_symmetry.space_group_name_H-M   'P 1'
#
loop_
_entity.id
_entity.type
_entity.pdbx_description
1 polymer ?
#
loop_
_entity_poly.entity_id
_entity_poly.type
_entity_poly.pdbx_seq_one_letter_code
_entity_poly.pdbx_strand_id
1 'polypeptide(L)'
;MMVLIESQDMTSFLAGEYQPPAQFLTASAGSTVTGLNPDYLAWRKSDRLLKGWITGTLAEEILDIIIGQQTAMEVWTTLTQHFANTSKEREMFLMQKLQMHKKGNSSIDEYIHNFKKISDELAAIGKMKLKSFGYSL
;
A
#
# COMPACT_ATOMS: atom_id res chain seq x y z
N MET A 1 -10.75 -10.34 -1.82
CA MET A 1 -9.32 -10.67 -1.83
C MET A 1 -8.78 -10.86 -0.41
N MET A 2 -8.86 -9.86 0.49
CA MET A 2 -8.52 -10.04 1.92
C MET A 2 -9.21 -11.25 2.58
N VAL A 3 -10.53 -11.41 2.40
CA VAL A 3 -11.28 -12.57 2.94
C VAL A 3 -10.74 -13.94 2.45
N LEU A 4 -10.19 -13.99 1.24
CA LEU A 4 -9.62 -15.23 0.69
C LEU A 4 -8.27 -15.55 1.33
N ILE A 5 -7.48 -14.53 1.62
CA ILE A 5 -6.18 -14.64 2.30
C ILE A 5 -6.37 -15.06 3.75
N GLU A 6 -7.36 -14.46 4.43
CA GLU A 6 -7.77 -14.83 5.79
C GLU A 6 -8.30 -16.27 5.85
N SER A 7 -9.14 -16.67 4.89
CA SER A 7 -9.67 -18.04 4.82
C SER A 7 -8.61 -19.13 4.58
N GLN A 8 -7.40 -18.76 4.16
CA GLN A 8 -6.32 -19.70 3.85
C GLN A 8 -5.13 -19.54 4.81
N ASP A 9 -5.28 -18.76 5.88
CA ASP A 9 -4.23 -18.46 6.86
C ASP A 9 -2.92 -17.92 6.23
N MET A 10 -3.05 -17.19 5.12
CA MET A 10 -1.90 -16.69 4.33
C MET A 10 -1.47 -15.27 4.72
N THR A 11 -2.05 -14.70 5.78
CA THR A 11 -1.73 -13.34 6.26
C THR A 11 -0.27 -13.19 6.69
N SER A 12 0.31 -14.26 7.24
CA SER A 12 1.72 -14.32 7.66
C SER A 12 2.74 -14.18 6.50
N PHE A 13 2.34 -14.51 5.26
CA PHE A 13 3.15 -14.30 4.07
C PHE A 13 3.25 -12.81 3.70
N LEU A 14 2.19 -12.03 3.94
CA LEU A 14 2.19 -10.58 3.68
C LEU A 14 2.94 -9.81 4.77
N ALA A 15 2.84 -10.27 6.01
CA ALA A 15 3.52 -9.67 7.16
C ALA A 15 5.04 -9.93 7.16
N GLY A 16 5.54 -10.85 6.33
CA GLY A 16 6.95 -11.24 6.30
C GLY A 16 7.38 -12.11 7.49
N GLU A 17 6.43 -12.54 8.32
CA GLU A 17 6.65 -13.42 9.47
C GLU A 17 7.03 -14.85 9.02
N TYR A 18 6.57 -15.25 7.83
CA TYR A 18 6.89 -16.56 7.25
C TYR A 18 8.09 -16.48 6.29
N GLN A 19 9.28 -16.64 6.85
CA GLN A 19 10.55 -16.64 6.10
C GLN A 19 10.61 -17.81 5.09
N PRO A 20 11.13 -17.58 3.87
CA PRO A 20 11.30 -18.66 2.89
C PRO A 20 12.24 -19.74 3.43
N PRO A 21 11.83 -21.02 3.44
CA PRO A 21 12.71 -22.13 3.78
C PRO A 21 13.94 -22.18 2.86
N ALA A 22 15.04 -22.77 3.32
CA ALA A 22 16.22 -22.95 2.49
C ALA A 22 15.86 -23.73 1.21
N GLN A 23 16.27 -23.23 0.05
CA GLN A 23 15.92 -23.81 -1.26
C GLN A 23 16.51 -25.21 -1.47
N PHE A 24 17.68 -25.48 -0.87
CA PHE A 24 18.39 -26.74 -0.99
C PHE A 24 18.67 -27.32 0.40
N LEU A 25 18.58 -28.64 0.52
CA LEU A 25 18.93 -29.35 1.74
C LEU A 25 20.45 -29.55 1.81
N THR A 26 21.07 -29.17 2.93
CA THR A 26 22.47 -29.44 3.24
C THR A 26 22.59 -30.64 4.16
N ALA A 27 23.17 -31.75 3.68
CA ALA A 27 23.57 -32.85 4.54
C ALA A 27 24.84 -32.45 5.33
N SER A 28 24.84 -32.62 6.66
CA SER A 28 26.03 -32.37 7.46
C SER A 28 27.10 -33.45 7.20
N ALA A 29 28.34 -33.01 7.06
CA ALA A 29 29.58 -33.75 6.79
C ALA A 29 29.81 -34.15 5.30
N GLY A 30 30.46 -33.24 4.56
CA GLY A 30 31.16 -33.58 3.31
C GLY A 30 30.31 -33.58 2.04
N SER A 31 29.88 -32.38 1.63
CA SER A 31 29.49 -31.99 0.26
C SER A 31 28.93 -33.07 -0.67
N THR A 32 27.61 -33.24 -0.66
CA THR A 32 26.78 -33.33 -1.88
C THR A 32 25.41 -32.71 -1.56
N VAL A 33 25.00 -31.69 -2.33
CA VAL A 33 23.66 -31.09 -2.25
C VAL A 33 22.63 -32.21 -2.47
N THR A 34 21.83 -32.54 -1.44
CA THR A 34 20.98 -33.74 -1.44
C THR A 34 19.53 -33.45 -1.80
N GLY A 35 19.31 -32.50 -2.71
CA GLY A 35 18.01 -32.24 -3.30
C GLY A 35 17.35 -30.91 -2.91
N LEU A 36 16.28 -30.61 -3.65
CA LEU A 36 15.45 -29.42 -3.51
C LEU A 36 14.55 -29.58 -2.28
N ASN A 37 14.46 -28.56 -1.42
CA ASN A 37 13.66 -28.65 -0.21
C ASN A 37 12.15 -28.69 -0.56
N PRO A 38 11.41 -29.74 -0.16
CA PRO A 38 9.97 -29.80 -0.39
C PRO A 38 9.20 -28.66 0.30
N ASP A 39 9.68 -28.19 1.46
CA ASP A 39 9.05 -27.09 2.19
C ASP A 39 9.20 -25.77 1.43
N TYR A 40 10.34 -25.56 0.75
CA TYR A 40 10.52 -24.42 -0.14
C TYR A 40 9.56 -24.48 -1.34
N LEU A 41 9.30 -25.67 -1.89
CA LEU A 41 8.33 -25.83 -2.99
C LEU A 41 6.90 -25.56 -2.53
N ALA A 42 6.53 -26.01 -1.33
CA ALA A 42 5.23 -25.71 -0.73
C ALA A 42 5.07 -24.21 -0.48
N TRP A 43 6.07 -23.59 0.16
CA TRP A 43 6.14 -22.13 0.36
C TRP A 43 5.98 -21.38 -0.96
N ARG A 44 6.74 -21.77 -1.99
CA ARG A 44 6.75 -21.09 -3.30
C ARG A 44 5.42 -21.21 -4.04
N LYS A 45 4.70 -22.32 -3.89
CA LYS A 45 3.36 -22.48 -4.47
C LYS A 45 2.38 -21.50 -3.82
N SER A 46 2.40 -21.42 -2.49
CA SER A 46 1.58 -20.49 -1.71
C SER A 46 1.91 -19.03 -2.05
N ASP A 47 3.19 -18.65 -2.06
CA ASP A 47 3.63 -17.30 -2.42
C ASP A 47 3.18 -16.90 -3.84
N ARG A 48 3.34 -17.80 -4.83
CA ARG A 48 2.89 -17.55 -6.20
C ARG A 48 1.38 -17.42 -6.33
N LEU A 49 0.61 -18.24 -5.61
CA LEU A 49 -0.84 -18.17 -5.61
C LEU A 49 -1.32 -16.83 -5.05
N LEU A 50 -0.75 -16.42 -3.91
CA LEU A 50 -1.04 -15.14 -3.27
C LEU A 50 -0.69 -13.97 -4.18
N LYS A 51 0.49 -14.01 -4.81
CA LYS A 51 0.90 -13.02 -5.80
C LYS A 51 -0.10 -12.95 -6.96
N GLY A 52 -0.52 -14.09 -7.49
CA GLY A 52 -1.54 -14.16 -8.54
C GLY A 52 -2.87 -13.53 -8.12
N TRP A 53 -3.31 -13.75 -6.89
CA TRP A 53 -4.51 -13.10 -6.35
C TRP A 53 -4.36 -11.59 -6.20
N ILE A 54 -3.20 -11.12 -5.72
CA ILE A 54 -2.92 -9.69 -5.63
C ILE A 54 -2.95 -9.09 -7.03
N THR A 55 -2.11 -9.58 -7.94
CA THR A 55 -1.99 -9.08 -9.31
C THR A 55 -3.31 -9.14 -10.06
N GLY A 56 -4.12 -10.19 -9.89
CA GLY A 56 -5.43 -10.33 -10.53
C GLY A 56 -6.49 -9.32 -10.06
N THR A 57 -6.23 -8.58 -8.98
CA THR A 57 -7.12 -7.50 -8.51
C THR A 57 -6.64 -6.10 -8.90
N LEU A 58 -5.46 -5.98 -9.52
CA LEU A 58 -4.88 -4.69 -9.87
C LEU A 58 -5.34 -4.25 -11.26
N ALA A 59 -5.50 -2.93 -11.42
CA ALA A 59 -5.65 -2.31 -12.72
C ALA A 59 -4.30 -2.30 -13.47
N GLU A 60 -4.35 -2.27 -14.81
CA GLU A 60 -3.17 -2.34 -15.67
C GLU A 60 -2.13 -1.25 -15.35
N GLU A 61 -2.60 -0.04 -15.05
CA GLU A 61 -1.78 1.11 -14.62
C GLU A 61 -0.97 0.87 -13.33
N ILE A 62 -1.40 -0.08 -12.48
CA ILE A 62 -0.71 -0.42 -11.22
C ILE A 62 0.25 -1.60 -11.42
N LEU A 63 0.10 -2.37 -12.50
CA LEU A 63 0.96 -3.50 -12.80
C LEU A 63 2.41 -3.06 -13.03
N ASP A 64 2.61 -1.91 -13.69
CA ASP A 64 3.93 -1.34 -13.95
C ASP A 64 4.73 -1.07 -12.67
N ILE A 65 4.04 -0.75 -11.57
CA ILE A 65 4.64 -0.44 -10.28
C ILE A 65 5.22 -1.71 -9.62
N ILE A 66 4.64 -2.87 -9.90
CA ILE A 66 5.02 -4.15 -9.27
C ILE A 66 5.90 -5.02 -10.17
N ILE A 67 6.31 -4.51 -11.34
CA ILE A 67 7.25 -5.21 -12.24
C ILE A 67 8.56 -5.48 -11.50
N GLY A 68 9.09 -6.69 -11.66
CA GLY A 68 10.36 -7.12 -11.07
C GLY A 68 10.27 -7.67 -9.65
N GLN A 69 9.16 -7.45 -8.94
CA GLN A 69 8.94 -8.05 -7.62
C GLN A 69 8.77 -9.57 -7.77
N GLN A 70 9.49 -10.34 -6.96
CA GLN A 70 9.54 -11.79 -7.04
C GLN A 70 8.51 -12.44 -6.12
N THR A 71 8.34 -11.91 -4.91
CA THR A 71 7.48 -12.48 -3.87
C THR A 71 6.16 -11.71 -3.70
N ALA A 72 5.14 -12.35 -3.13
CA ALA A 72 3.88 -11.69 -2.80
C ALA A 72 4.08 -10.58 -1.75
N MET A 73 4.99 -10.79 -0.80
CA MET A 73 5.37 -9.80 0.22
C MET A 73 5.97 -8.54 -0.42
N GLU A 74 6.87 -8.71 -1.39
CA GLU A 74 7.45 -7.59 -2.13
C GLU A 74 6.38 -6.80 -2.88
N VAL A 75 5.51 -7.49 -3.64
CA VAL A 75 4.39 -6.86 -4.34
C VAL A 75 3.51 -6.07 -3.36
N TRP A 76 3.10 -6.68 -2.25
CA TRP A 76 2.27 -6.05 -1.23
C TRP A 76 2.94 -4.84 -0.59
N THR A 77 4.23 -4.94 -0.29
CA THR A 77 5.02 -3.86 0.31
C THR A 77 5.14 -2.69 -0.65
N THR A 78 5.48 -2.94 -1.93
CA THR A 78 5.57 -1.91 -2.96
C THR A 78 4.26 -1.18 -3.16
N LEU A 79 3.14 -1.92 -3.23
CA LEU A 79 1.80 -1.32 -3.33
C LEU A 79 1.49 -0.43 -2.12
N THR A 80 1.72 -0.95 -0.91
CA THR A 80 1.47 -0.22 0.33
C THR A 80 2.29 1.06 0.39
N GLN A 81 3.57 1.00 0.01
CA GLN A 81 4.45 2.17 -0.04
C GLN A 81 4.01 3.17 -1.12
N HIS A 82 3.68 2.70 -2.32
CA HIS A 82 3.23 3.56 -3.41
C HIS A 82 1.98 4.35 -3.01
N PHE A 83 0.93 3.67 -2.56
CA PHE A 83 -0.31 4.34 -2.14
C PHE A 83 -0.12 5.22 -0.89
N ALA A 84 0.74 4.81 0.06
CA ALA A 84 1.08 5.65 1.20
C ALA A 84 1.82 6.93 0.77
N ASN A 85 2.74 6.85 -0.18
CA ASN A 85 3.48 7.99 -0.71
C ASN A 85 2.57 8.92 -1.51
N THR A 86 1.75 8.40 -2.43
CA THR A 86 0.76 9.20 -3.16
C THR A 86 -0.20 9.93 -2.20
N SER A 87 -0.62 9.27 -1.11
CA SER A 87 -1.45 9.90 -0.09
C SER A 87 -0.73 11.06 0.61
N LYS A 88 0.55 10.90 0.95
CA LYS A 88 1.37 11.95 1.58
C LYS A 88 1.67 13.12 0.64
N GLU A 89 1.97 12.84 -0.62
CA GLU A 89 2.19 13.87 -1.64
C GLU A 89 0.91 14.70 -1.86
N ARG A 90 -0.25 14.03 -1.92
CA ARG A 90 -1.55 14.70 -2.01
C ARG A 90 -1.83 15.57 -0.80
N GLU A 91 -1.53 15.09 0.41
CA GLU A 91 -1.62 15.87 1.65
C GLU A 91 -0.74 17.13 1.56
N MET A 92 0.54 16.98 1.22
CA MET A 92 1.49 18.08 1.11
C MET A 92 1.08 19.11 0.04
N PHE A 93 0.62 18.64 -1.11
CA PHE A 93 0.11 19.50 -2.19
C PHE A 93 -1.08 20.34 -1.73
N LEU A 94 -2.05 19.73 -1.04
CA LEU A 94 -3.21 20.45 -0.52
C LEU A 94 -2.83 21.46 0.56
N MET A 95 -1.88 21.12 1.45
CA MET A 95 -1.36 22.07 2.44
C MET A 95 -0.63 23.25 1.78
N GLN A 96 0.19 23.00 0.76
CA GLN A 96 0.84 24.07 -0.01
C GLN A 96 -0.19 24.94 -0.72
N LYS A 97 -1.20 24.34 -1.36
CA LYS A 97 -2.30 25.05 -2.00
C LYS A 97 -3.01 25.96 -1.01
N LEU A 98 -3.27 25.48 0.21
CA LEU A 98 -3.87 26.27 1.30
C LEU A 98 -2.97 27.45 1.71
N GLN A 99 -1.68 27.23 1.90
CA GLN A 99 -0.72 28.27 2.30
C GLN A 99 -0.49 29.33 1.22
N MET A 100 -0.50 28.92 -0.04
CA MET A 100 -0.35 29.81 -1.19
C MET A 100 -1.66 30.52 -1.57
N HIS A 101 -2.80 30.06 -1.04
CA HIS A 101 -4.10 30.66 -1.31
C HIS A 101 -4.20 32.05 -0.66
N LYS A 102 -3.93 33.08 -1.46
CA LYS A 102 -4.13 34.49 -1.10
C LYS A 102 -5.36 35.01 -1.83
N LYS A 103 -6.18 35.81 -1.15
CA LYS A 103 -7.40 36.42 -1.69
C LYS A 103 -7.21 37.05 -3.07
N GLY A 104 -6.08 37.72 -3.32
CA GLY A 104 -5.75 38.32 -4.62
C GLY A 104 -6.89 39.22 -5.13
N ASN A 105 -7.23 39.11 -6.41
CA ASN A 105 -8.37 39.79 -7.05
C ASN A 105 -9.69 38.99 -6.98
N SER A 106 -9.73 37.88 -6.22
CA SER A 106 -10.91 37.02 -6.13
C SER A 106 -11.99 37.68 -5.28
N SER A 107 -13.26 37.42 -5.61
CA SER A 107 -14.37 37.83 -4.75
C SER A 107 -14.26 37.13 -3.38
N ILE A 108 -14.83 37.74 -2.34
CA ILE A 108 -14.79 37.18 -0.98
C ILE A 108 -15.49 35.82 -0.93
N ASP A 109 -16.62 35.68 -1.62
CA ASP A 109 -17.37 34.42 -1.72
C ASP A 109 -16.56 33.32 -2.41
N GLU A 110 -15.88 33.62 -3.51
CA GLU A 110 -15.06 32.66 -4.26
C GLU A 110 -13.81 32.24 -3.47
N TYR A 111 -13.21 33.17 -2.72
CA TYR A 111 -12.12 32.88 -1.81
C TYR A 111 -12.55 31.94 -0.67
N ILE A 112 -13.67 32.23 -0.01
CA ILE A 112 -14.21 31.41 1.09
C ILE A 112 -14.62 30.04 0.58
N HIS A 113 -15.27 29.96 -0.59
CA HIS A 113 -15.69 28.71 -1.20
C HIS A 113 -14.48 27.81 -1.54
N ASN A 114 -13.44 28.36 -2.17
CA ASN A 114 -12.23 27.60 -2.48
C ASN A 114 -11.44 27.19 -1.25
N PHE A 115 -11.35 28.05 -0.23
CA PHE A 115 -10.73 27.70 1.05
C PHE A 115 -11.45 26.55 1.75
N LYS A 116 -12.79 26.60 1.76
CA LYS A 116 -13.62 25.54 2.33
C LYS A 116 -13.44 24.23 1.58
N LYS A 117 -13.44 24.27 0.25
CA LYS A 117 -13.19 23.09 -0.61
C LYS A 117 -11.84 22.42 -0.31
N ILE A 118 -10.76 23.19 -0.23
CA ILE A 118 -9.42 22.64 0.10
C ILE A 118 -9.41 22.05 1.51
N SER A 119 -10.10 22.69 2.46
CA SER A 119 -10.22 22.20 3.84
C SER A 119 -11.03 20.90 3.92
N ASP A 120 -12.11 20.78 3.17
CA ASP A 120 -12.93 19.56 3.09
C ASP A 120 -12.14 18.42 2.43
N GLU A 121 -11.34 18.71 1.40
CA GLU A 121 -10.43 17.74 0.77
C GLU A 121 -9.34 17.24 1.76
N LEU A 122 -8.79 18.13 2.60
CA LEU A 122 -7.85 17.76 3.67
C LEU A 122 -8.52 16.96 4.80
N ALA A 123 -9.79 17.27 5.11
CA ALA A 123 -10.58 16.52 6.09
C ALA A 123 -10.87 15.09 5.59
N ALA A 124 -11.18 14.93 4.30
CA ALA A 124 -11.42 13.63 3.67
C ALA A 124 -10.16 12.71 3.66
N ILE A 125 -8.95 13.28 3.66
CA ILE A 125 -7.67 12.55 3.80
C ILE A 125 -7.40 12.18 5.29
N GLY A 126 -8.27 12.57 6.21
CA GLY A 126 -8.20 12.20 7.63
C GLY A 126 -7.29 13.09 8.48
N LYS A 127 -6.83 14.23 7.94
CA LYS A 127 -5.84 15.09 8.59
C LYS A 127 -6.40 16.38 9.18
N MET A 128 -7.53 16.88 8.69
CA MET A 128 -8.14 18.08 9.23
C MET A 128 -9.35 17.74 10.11
N LYS A 129 -9.11 17.63 11.43
CA LYS A 129 -10.17 17.90 12.41
C LYS A 129 -10.40 19.41 12.41
N LEU A 130 -11.14 19.93 11.42
CA LEU A 130 -11.86 21.16 11.67
C LEU A 130 -12.79 20.84 12.83
N LYS A 131 -12.45 21.33 14.03
CA LYS A 131 -13.47 21.53 15.05
C LYS A 131 -14.57 22.26 14.31
N SER A 132 -15.71 21.59 14.13
CA SER A 132 -16.92 22.19 13.63
C SER A 132 -17.01 23.55 14.31
N PHE A 133 -16.93 24.63 13.53
CA PHE A 133 -17.45 25.89 14.00
C PHE A 133 -18.94 25.61 14.19
N GLY A 134 -19.27 25.19 15.42
CA GLY A 134 -20.61 25.02 15.89
C GLY A 134 -21.23 26.40 15.81
N TYR A 135 -21.96 26.63 14.73
CA TYR A 135 -23.10 27.50 14.80
C TYR A 135 -24.10 26.79 15.70
N SER A 136 -23.95 27.02 17.01
CA SER A 136 -25.08 26.94 17.92
C SER A 136 -25.99 28.10 17.55
N LEU A 137 -27.16 27.75 17.01
CA LEU A 137 -28.38 28.50 17.20
C LEU A 137 -29.21 27.71 18.22
#